data_AF-A0A2E5E093-F1
#
_entry.id   AF-A0A2E5E093-F1
#
_cell.length_a   1.000
_cell.length_b   1.000
_cell.length_c   1.000
_cell.angle_alpha   90.00
_cell.angle_beta   90.00
_cell.angle_gamma   90.00
#
_symmetry.space_group_name_H-M   'P 1'
#
loop_
_entity.id
_entity.type
_entity.pdbx_description
1 polymer ?
#
loop_
_entity_poly.entity_id
_entity_poly.type
_entity_poly.pdbx_seq_one_letter_code
_entity_poly.pdbx_strand_id
1 'polypeptide(L)'
;MAIILLIFIGIFITLLVSLAIVSRGDSAMAPFAKALLALLLGLMALFCIYGFLASFEPSENALAFKIGYAVIFVILTGLLVWTLRPRKAIGRR
;
A
#
# COMPACT_ATOMS: atom_id res chain seq x y z
N MET A 1 26.24 6.00 1.37
CA MET A 1 24.86 5.70 0.91
C MET A 1 24.34 4.36 1.44
N ALA A 2 25.10 3.27 1.37
CA ALA A 2 24.68 1.96 1.87
C ALA A 2 24.33 1.93 3.38
N ILE A 3 25.11 2.59 4.25
CA ILE A 3 24.85 2.63 5.70
C ILE A 3 23.51 3.31 6.02
N ILE A 4 23.22 4.44 5.38
CA ILE A 4 21.95 5.18 5.56
C ILE A 4 20.77 4.32 5.12
N LEU A 5 20.91 3.61 4.00
CA LEU A 5 19.89 2.68 3.50
C LEU A 5 19.63 1.54 4.49
N LEU A 6 20.69 0.94 5.07
CA LEU A 6 20.56 -0.12 6.05
C LEU A 6 19.86 0.35 7.33
N ILE A 7 20.17 1.56 7.81
CA ILE A 7 19.47 2.16 8.95
C ILE A 7 17.98 2.35 8.64
N PHE A 8 17.66 2.87 7.46
CA PHE A 8 16.28 3.08 7.04
C PHE A 8 15.49 1.77 6.95
N ILE A 9 16.09 0.72 6.36
CA ILE A 9 15.51 -0.63 6.30
C ILE A 9 15.30 -1.19 7.70
N GLY A 10 16.29 -1.05 8.59
CA GLY A 10 16.18 -1.51 9.98
C GLY A 10 15.02 -0.88 10.73
N ILE A 11 14.88 0.45 10.64
CA ILE A 11 13.77 1.20 11.26
C ILE A 11 12.42 0.78 10.65
N PHE A 12 12.37 0.57 9.34
CA PHE A 12 11.15 0.16 8.66
C PHE A 12 10.69 -1.23 9.10
N ILE A 13 11.62 -2.19 9.21
CA ILE A 13 11.33 -3.55 9.67
C ILE A 13 10.84 -3.53 11.13
N THR A 14 11.51 -2.79 12.02
CA THR A 14 11.10 -2.71 13.43
C THR A 14 9.72 -2.08 13.59
N LEU A 15 9.41 -1.05 12.79
CA LEU A 15 8.08 -0.44 12.74
C LEU A 15 7.00 -1.43 12.27
N LEU A 16 7.27 -2.19 11.19
CA LEU A 16 6.34 -3.20 10.68
C LEU A 16 6.05 -4.29 11.71
N VAL A 17 7.09 -4.81 12.36
CA VAL A 17 6.95 -5.83 13.41
C VAL A 17 6.14 -5.29 14.58
N SER A 18 6.43 -4.06 15.02
CA SER A 18 5.70 -3.41 16.12
C SER A 18 4.22 -3.24 15.79
N LEU A 19 3.90 -2.75 14.58
CA LEU A 19 2.53 -2.62 14.10
C LEU A 19 1.83 -3.97 13.98
N ALA A 20 2.52 -5.01 13.52
CA ALA A 20 1.97 -6.36 13.43
C ALA A 20 1.63 -6.93 14.81
N ILE A 21 2.49 -6.71 15.82
CA ILE A 21 2.23 -7.12 17.21
C ILE A 21 1.01 -6.37 17.76
N VAL A 22 0.97 -5.03 17.62
CA VAL A 22 -0.15 -4.20 18.10
C VAL A 22 -1.45 -4.56 17.39
N SER A 23 -1.39 -4.91 16.10
CA SER A 23 -2.56 -5.34 15.31
C SER A 23 -3.19 -6.64 15.81
N ARG A 24 -2.42 -7.49 16.50
CA ARG A 24 -2.90 -8.79 17.02
C ARG A 24 -3.55 -8.70 18.39
N GLY A 25 -3.34 -7.62 19.15
CA GLY A 25 -3.94 -7.44 20.47
C GLY A 25 -5.38 -6.89 20.40
N ASP A 26 -6.15 -7.09 21.47
CA ASP A 26 -7.49 -6.50 21.65
C ASP A 26 -7.45 -5.06 22.20
N SER A 27 -6.41 -4.31 21.88
CA SER A 27 -6.29 -2.91 22.30
C SER A 27 -7.25 -2.04 21.47
N ALA A 28 -7.75 -0.94 22.05
CA ALA A 28 -8.57 0.04 21.33
C ALA A 28 -7.88 0.60 20.06
N MET A 29 -6.55 0.52 19.98
CA MET A 29 -5.73 0.96 18.85
C MET A 29 -5.52 -0.12 17.77
N ALA A 30 -5.91 -1.37 18.03
CA ALA A 30 -5.75 -2.49 17.11
C ALA A 30 -6.37 -2.27 15.70
N PRO A 31 -7.60 -1.73 15.54
CA PRO A 31 -8.15 -1.49 14.20
C PRO A 31 -7.34 -0.44 13.42
N PHE A 32 -6.83 0.59 14.11
CA PHE A 32 -5.98 1.59 13.50
C PHE A 32 -4.63 1.02 13.08
N ALA A 33 -4.01 0.20 13.94
CA ALA A 33 -2.77 -0.50 13.63
C ALA A 33 -2.92 -1.46 12.44
N LYS A 34 -4.05 -2.18 12.35
CA LYS A 34 -4.38 -3.04 11.18
C LYS A 34 -4.49 -2.23 9.89
N ALA A 35 -5.21 -1.11 9.93
CA ALA A 35 -5.36 -0.24 8.76
C ALA A 35 -4.02 0.35 8.30
N LEU A 36 -3.20 0.83 9.25
CA LEU A 36 -1.88 1.38 8.94
C LEU A 36 -0.91 0.31 8.42
N LEU A 37 -0.93 -0.89 9.00
CA LEU A 37 -0.13 -2.03 8.52
C LEU A 37 -0.54 -2.45 7.11
N ALA A 38 -1.85 -2.56 6.84
CA ALA A 38 -2.37 -2.88 5.52
C ALA A 38 -1.97 -1.80 4.48
N LEU A 39 -2.04 -0.53 4.86
CA LEU A 39 -1.61 0.59 4.01
C LEU A 39 -0.11 0.51 3.70
N LEU A 40 0.74 0.29 4.71
CA LEU A 40 2.19 0.19 4.55
C LEU A 40 2.58 -0.98 3.64
N LEU A 41 2.01 -2.17 3.87
CA LEU A 41 2.26 -3.34 3.04
C LEU A 41 1.74 -3.15 1.61
N GLY A 42 0.58 -2.51 1.46
CA GLY A 42 0.03 -2.16 0.15
C GLY A 42 0.92 -1.20 -0.63
N LEU A 43 1.40 -0.12 0.02
CA LEU A 43 2.34 0.82 -0.59
C LEU A 43 3.67 0.15 -0.97
N MET A 44 4.17 -0.76 -0.14
CA MET A 44 5.39 -1.51 -0.44
C MET A 44 5.20 -2.41 -1.67
N ALA A 45 4.08 -3.14 -1.75
CA ALA A 45 3.75 -3.95 -2.91
C ALA A 45 3.64 -3.10 -4.19
N LEU A 46 3.00 -1.93 -4.12
CA LEU A 46 2.90 -0.99 -5.23
C LEU A 46 4.26 -0.46 -5.66
N PHE A 47 5.14 -0.13 -4.70
CA PHE A 47 6.51 0.29 -4.98
C PHE A 47 7.28 -0.81 -5.71
N CYS A 48 7.16 -2.07 -5.27
CA CYS A 48 7.80 -3.20 -5.93
C CYS A 48 7.27 -3.42 -7.35
N ILE A 49 5.94 -3.38 -7.54
CA ILE A 49 5.30 -3.51 -8.85
C ILE A 49 5.76 -2.39 -9.79
N TYR A 50 5.74 -1.15 -9.31
CA TYR A 50 6.20 0.01 -10.07
C TYR A 50 7.68 -0.10 -10.46
N GLY A 51 8.57 -0.44 -9.51
CA GLY A 51 9.99 -0.61 -9.80
C GLY A 51 10.28 -1.74 -10.80
N PHE A 52 9.53 -2.84 -10.71
CA PHE A 52 9.61 -3.94 -11.68
C PHE A 52 9.17 -3.48 -13.07
N LEU A 53 8.00 -2.84 -13.18
CA LEU A 53 7.47 -2.31 -14.43
C LEU A 53 8.38 -1.25 -15.07
N ALA A 54 8.95 -0.36 -14.25
CA ALA A 54 9.92 0.64 -14.67
C ALA A 54 11.20 0.02 -15.28
N SER A 55 11.56 -1.20 -14.87
CA SER A 55 12.73 -1.90 -15.42
C SER A 55 12.55 -2.33 -16.89
N PHE A 56 11.32 -2.33 -17.40
CA PHE A 56 10.99 -2.68 -18.78
C PHE A 56 10.54 -1.48 -19.63
N GLU A 57 10.60 -0.25 -19.08
CA GLU A 57 10.18 0.95 -19.82
C GLU A 57 11.21 1.34 -20.90
N PRO A 58 10.82 1.44 -22.18
CA PRO A 58 11.67 2.07 -23.19
C PRO A 58 11.82 3.56 -22.89
N SER A 59 13.06 4.04 -22.83
CA SER A 59 13.41 5.40 -22.39
C SER A 59 12.73 6.52 -23.19
N GLU A 60 12.40 6.27 -24.45
CA GLU A 60 11.72 7.22 -25.33
C GLU A 60 10.28 7.53 -24.89
N ASN A 61 9.62 6.59 -24.20
CA ASN A 61 8.21 6.70 -23.80
C ASN A 61 7.99 6.69 -22.27
N ALA A 62 9.05 6.89 -21.47
CA ALA A 62 9.00 6.79 -20.02
C ALA A 62 7.89 7.66 -19.37
N LEU A 63 7.60 8.85 -19.92
CA LEU A 63 6.51 9.70 -19.41
C LEU A 63 5.12 9.08 -19.62
N ALA A 64 4.88 8.43 -20.76
CA ALA A 64 3.59 7.79 -21.05
C ALA A 64 3.32 6.61 -20.12
N PHE A 65 4.34 5.80 -19.81
CA PHE A 65 4.23 4.70 -18.87
C PHE A 65 3.99 5.18 -17.43
N LYS A 66 4.70 6.22 -16.99
CA LYS A 66 4.48 6.85 -15.67
C LYS A 66 3.05 7.35 -15.48
N ILE A 67 2.49 8.00 -16.49
CA ILE A 67 1.10 8.45 -16.47
C ILE A 67 0.15 7.25 -16.47
N GLY A 68 0.41 6.23 -17.30
CA GLY A 68 -0.36 5.00 -17.35
C GLY A 68 -0.46 4.29 -15.99
N TYR A 69 0.65 4.17 -15.26
CA TYR A 69 0.65 3.58 -13.92
C TYR A 69 -0.14 4.41 -12.91
N ALA A 70 -0.03 5.73 -12.96
CA ALA A 70 -0.82 6.61 -12.09
C ALA A 70 -2.33 6.47 -12.36
N VAL A 71 -2.73 6.42 -13.63
CA VAL A 71 -4.15 6.27 -14.03
C VAL A 71 -4.69 4.90 -13.60
N ILE A 72 -3.95 3.81 -13.87
CA ILE A 72 -4.35 2.45 -13.47
C ILE A 72 -4.48 2.37 -11.95
N PHE A 73 -3.54 2.96 -11.21
CA PHE A 73 -3.58 2.98 -9.75
C PHE A 73 -4.84 3.69 -9.21
N VAL A 74 -5.20 4.84 -9.78
CA VAL A 74 -6.42 5.57 -9.40
C VAL A 74 -7.67 4.77 -9.71
N ILE A 75 -7.74 4.12 -10.87
CA ILE A 75 -8.90 3.29 -11.27
C ILE A 75 -9.05 2.09 -10.33
N LEU A 76 -7.97 1.34 -10.09
CA LEU A 76 -8.00 0.16 -9.22
C LEU A 76 -8.33 0.53 -7.77
N THR A 77 -7.77 1.63 -7.26
CA THR A 77 -8.08 2.12 -5.91
C THR A 77 -9.53 2.58 -5.81
N GLY A 78 -10.04 3.29 -6.82
CA GLY A 78 -11.45 3.68 -6.90
C GLY A 78 -12.39 2.47 -6.95
N LEU A 79 -12.05 1.44 -7.72
CA LEU A 79 -12.81 0.20 -7.83
C LEU A 79 -12.79 -0.59 -6.51
N LEU A 80 -11.64 -0.65 -5.85
CA LEU A 80 -11.49 -1.30 -4.55
C LEU A 80 -12.34 -0.59 -3.48
N VAL A 81 -12.28 0.75 -3.42
CA VAL A 81 -13.14 1.53 -2.51
C VAL A 81 -14.61 1.32 -2.84
N TRP A 82 -14.99 1.28 -4.12
CA TRP A 82 -16.37 1.06 -4.53
C TRP A 82 -16.89 -0.33 -4.16
N THR A 83 -16.07 -1.37 -4.31
CA THR A 83 -16.42 -2.75 -3.96
C THR A 83 -16.42 -3.02 -2.46
N LEU A 84 -15.52 -2.38 -1.70
CA LEU A 84 -15.44 -2.48 -0.25
C LEU A 84 -16.40 -1.55 0.49
N ARG A 85 -17.09 -0.62 -0.21
CA ARG A 85 -18.14 0.19 0.42
C ARG A 85 -19.22 -0.76 0.94
N PRO A 86 -19.46 -0.80 2.27
CA PRO A 86 -20.52 -1.62 2.81
C PRO A 86 -21.82 -1.15 2.16
N ARG A 87 -22.47 -2.02 1.39
CA ARG A 87 -23.84 -1.79 0.95
C ARG A 87 -24.64 -1.63 2.24
N LYS A 88 -25.03 -0.40 2.60
CA LYS A 88 -26.05 -0.19 3.61
C LYS A 88 -27.21 -1.10 3.20
N ALA A 89 -27.48 -2.12 4.00
CA ALA A 89 -28.63 -2.98 3.81
C ALA A 89 -29.87 -2.09 3.92
N ILE A 90 -30.33 -1.58 2.79
CA ILE A 90 -31.62 -0.92 2.66
C ILE A 90 -32.65 -2.01 2.91
N GLY A 91 -33.26 -1.96 4.10
CA GLY A 91 -34.54 -2.58 4.42
C GLY A 91 -34.56 -4.10 4.44
N ARG A 92 -34.53 -4.68 5.64
CA ARG A 92 -35.49 -5.74 5.96
C ARG A 92 -36.44 -5.18 7.01
N ARG A 93 -37.72 -5.12 6.60
CA ARG A 93 -38.89 -4.76 7.40
C ARG A 93 -38.97 -5.60 8.66
#